data_AF-A0A346CLL1-F1
#
_entry.id   AF-A0A346CLL1-F1
#
_cell.length_a   1.000
_cell.length_b   1.000
_cell.length_c   1.000
_cell.angle_alpha   90.00
_cell.angle_beta   90.00
_cell.angle_gamma   90.00
#
_symmetry.space_group_name_H-M   'P 1'
#
loop_
_entity.id
_entity.type
_entity.pdbx_description
1 polymer ?
#
loop_
_entity_poly.entity_id
_entity_poly.type
_entity_poly.pdbx_seq_one_letter_code
_entity_poly.pdbx_strand_id
1 'polypeptide(L)'
;MNPKIFSATILLLIFFLLFPCIEIVFFDNEEREMDLILFLLFQTTSLIVAFFICSKASFLKIKEIDSASIFLDEKYISKSIFILSILFFSIFLFFCISNIQNFDDITKFSERYRNAYYKGSGLYTAGMIQFLPFVLSLLIAKCKKMNIYIYLCLLMLMATSLLLGQRIILLGILFFSTIRLMTSKKRKTSLIVISFLCLFFISYKLLLNNGMSDSSLKDILLHIAGRIRYRYIVYDSNFSYDLSDFFGFVSYSIMPTLGSLEAWKESFALSIPNIMDNMPFISLFSGLAFPYPVIVFNIFGFFGFILVFPVIIIFILSLKKLYESTSILSSTWYLYSTQFSFSILIEDIYQFSKIPLMLLLILFINVFFIFLKKQIRR
;
A
#
# COMPACT_ATOMS: atom_id res chain seq x y z
N MET A 1 -1.86 -17.04 -19.11
CA MET A 1 -2.31 -16.03 -18.12
C MET A 1 -2.16 -14.64 -18.74
N ASN A 2 -3.07 -13.70 -18.47
CA ASN A 2 -2.94 -12.34 -19.01
C ASN A 2 -1.69 -11.65 -18.43
N PRO A 3 -0.87 -10.94 -19.23
CA PRO A 3 0.39 -10.35 -18.76
C PRO A 3 0.20 -9.32 -17.65
N LYS A 4 -0.94 -8.61 -17.59
CA LYS A 4 -1.22 -7.65 -16.51
C LYS A 4 -1.40 -8.34 -15.16
N ILE A 5 -2.18 -9.43 -15.15
CA ILE A 5 -2.38 -10.26 -13.96
C ILE A 5 -1.05 -10.87 -13.56
N PHE A 6 -0.29 -11.42 -14.51
CA PHE A 6 1.03 -11.98 -14.24
C PHE A 6 1.98 -10.97 -13.58
N SER A 7 2.10 -9.75 -14.11
CA SER A 7 2.96 -8.72 -13.53
C SER A 7 2.49 -8.30 -12.13
N ALA A 8 1.19 -8.15 -11.92
CA ALA A 8 0.63 -7.83 -10.61
C ALA A 8 0.89 -8.94 -9.59
N THR A 9 0.76 -10.20 -10.01
CA THR A 9 1.08 -11.39 -9.22
C THR A 9 2.55 -11.42 -8.83
N ILE A 10 3.46 -11.17 -9.78
CA ILE A 10 4.90 -11.12 -9.48
C ILE A 10 5.18 -10.03 -8.46
N LEU A 11 4.59 -8.84 -8.61
CA LEU A 11 4.76 -7.76 -7.65
C LEU A 11 4.24 -8.16 -6.27
N LEU A 12 3.04 -8.74 -6.19
CA LEU A 12 2.52 -9.26 -4.93
C LEU A 12 3.51 -10.25 -4.32
N LEU A 13 3.96 -11.25 -5.08
CA LEU A 13 4.90 -12.26 -4.61
C LEU A 13 6.21 -11.66 -4.09
N ILE A 14 6.77 -10.67 -4.80
CA ILE A 14 7.96 -9.94 -4.34
C ILE A 14 7.67 -9.26 -3.01
N PHE A 15 6.64 -8.42 -2.89
CA PHE A 15 6.37 -7.71 -1.62
C PHE A 15 5.97 -8.66 -0.48
N PHE A 16 5.29 -9.76 -0.79
CA PHE A 16 4.77 -10.73 0.16
C PHE A 16 5.87 -11.62 0.75
N LEU A 17 6.87 -12.01 -0.06
CA LEU A 17 7.93 -12.95 0.35
C LEU A 17 9.31 -12.30 0.56
N LEU A 18 9.63 -11.21 -0.16
CA LEU A 18 11.00 -10.66 -0.17
C LEU A 18 11.43 -10.21 1.24
N PHE A 19 10.57 -9.51 1.97
CA PHE A 19 10.96 -8.97 3.27
C PHE A 19 11.21 -10.06 4.32
N PRO A 20 10.32 -11.06 4.51
CA PRO A 20 10.63 -12.19 5.38
C PRO A 20 11.89 -12.96 4.93
N CYS A 21 12.09 -13.19 3.63
CA CYS A 21 13.28 -13.88 3.13
C CYS A 21 14.58 -13.11 3.41
N ILE A 22 14.60 -11.78 3.25
CA ILE A 22 15.75 -10.94 3.62
C ILE A 22 16.06 -11.11 5.11
N GLU A 23 15.03 -11.16 5.97
CA GLU A 23 15.25 -11.35 7.40
C GLU A 23 15.85 -12.72 7.73
N ILE A 24 15.51 -13.79 7.00
CA ILE A 24 16.16 -15.11 7.17
C ILE A 24 17.64 -15.02 6.79
N VAL A 25 17.95 -14.49 5.61
CA VAL A 25 19.31 -14.54 5.03
C VAL A 25 20.32 -13.67 5.78
N PHE A 26 19.89 -12.56 6.38
CA PHE A 26 20.81 -11.54 6.90
C PHE A 26 20.85 -11.40 8.42
N PHE A 27 19.96 -12.04 9.18
CA PHE A 27 20.01 -12.06 10.65
C PHE A 27 20.48 -13.42 11.16
N ASP A 28 21.56 -13.43 11.95
CA ASP A 28 22.24 -14.64 12.43
C ASP A 28 21.64 -15.22 13.73
N ASN A 29 20.42 -14.83 14.14
CA ASN A 29 19.82 -15.20 15.42
C ASN A 29 18.89 -16.43 15.32
N GLU A 30 19.31 -17.60 15.82
CA GLU A 30 18.65 -18.90 15.59
C GLU A 30 17.26 -19.05 16.26
N GLU A 31 16.96 -18.32 17.33
CA GLU A 31 15.81 -18.61 18.23
C GLU A 31 14.41 -18.58 17.58
N ARG A 32 14.24 -18.06 16.35
CA ARG A 32 12.91 -17.92 15.70
C ARG A 32 12.93 -18.20 14.20
N GLU A 33 13.94 -18.93 13.71
CA GLU A 33 14.06 -19.22 12.28
C GLU A 33 12.95 -20.15 11.78
N MET A 34 12.58 -21.15 12.56
CA MET A 34 11.53 -22.11 12.20
C MET A 34 10.15 -21.47 12.02
N ASP A 35 9.75 -20.55 12.91
CA ASP A 35 8.48 -19.84 12.82
C ASP A 35 8.43 -18.97 11.55
N LEU A 36 9.55 -18.36 11.17
CA LEU A 36 9.66 -17.55 9.96
C LEU A 36 9.63 -18.41 8.68
N ILE A 37 10.23 -19.60 8.71
CA ILE A 37 10.13 -20.60 7.62
C ILE A 37 8.69 -21.09 7.47
N LEU A 38 8.03 -21.43 8.58
CA LEU A 38 6.61 -21.84 8.59
C LEU A 38 5.72 -20.73 8.05
N PHE A 39 5.99 -19.47 8.38
CA PHE A 39 5.29 -18.32 7.83
C PHE A 39 5.47 -18.19 6.31
N LEU A 40 6.69 -18.39 5.78
CA LEU A 40 6.92 -18.42 4.34
C LEU A 40 6.17 -19.57 3.65
N LEU A 41 6.13 -20.76 4.27
CA LEU A 41 5.36 -21.89 3.78
C LEU A 41 3.86 -21.59 3.78
N PHE A 42 3.34 -20.94 4.82
CA PHE A 42 1.97 -20.46 4.92
C PHE A 42 1.62 -19.46 3.80
N GLN A 43 2.50 -18.48 3.55
CA GLN A 43 2.31 -17.46 2.53
C GLN A 43 2.33 -18.06 1.11
N THR A 44 3.29 -18.94 0.84
CA THR A 44 3.41 -19.64 -0.44
C THR A 44 2.22 -20.58 -0.69
N THR A 45 1.77 -21.31 0.33
CA THR A 45 0.56 -22.15 0.26
C THR A 45 -0.68 -21.32 -0.05
N SER A 46 -0.86 -20.18 0.63
CA SER A 46 -1.95 -19.24 0.37
C SER A 46 -1.98 -18.78 -1.09
N LEU A 47 -0.81 -18.45 -1.65
CA LEU A 47 -0.68 -18.06 -3.06
C LEU A 47 -1.03 -19.23 -3.99
N ILE A 48 -0.46 -20.42 -3.78
CA ILE A 48 -0.70 -21.60 -4.62
C ILE A 48 -2.19 -21.94 -4.69
N VAL A 49 -2.86 -21.98 -3.53
CA VAL A 49 -4.30 -22.26 -3.44
C VAL A 49 -5.12 -21.20 -4.16
N ALA A 50 -4.82 -19.91 -3.93
CA ALA A 50 -5.48 -18.81 -4.63
C ALA A 50 -5.30 -18.91 -6.15
N PHE A 51 -4.09 -19.21 -6.64
CA PHE A 51 -3.82 -19.36 -8.07
C PHE A 51 -4.54 -20.56 -8.67
N PHE A 52 -4.57 -21.69 -7.97
CA PHE A 52 -5.29 -22.87 -8.42
C PHE A 52 -6.77 -22.56 -8.62
N ILE A 53 -7.42 -21.93 -7.62
CA ILE A 53 -8.82 -21.52 -7.69
C ILE A 53 -9.05 -20.49 -8.80
N CYS A 54 -8.24 -19.43 -8.86
CA CYS A 54 -8.34 -18.40 -9.90
C CYS A 54 -8.14 -18.98 -11.32
N SER A 55 -7.29 -19.99 -11.47
CA SER A 55 -7.07 -20.68 -12.74
C SER A 55 -8.31 -21.46 -13.16
N LYS A 56 -8.86 -22.31 -12.27
CA LYS A 56 -10.09 -23.08 -12.50
C LYS A 56 -11.29 -22.19 -12.79
N ALA A 57 -11.42 -21.08 -12.07
CA ALA A 57 -12.51 -20.11 -12.24
C ALA A 57 -12.30 -19.13 -13.43
N SER A 58 -11.23 -19.29 -14.21
CA SER A 58 -10.92 -18.41 -15.35
C SER A 58 -10.71 -16.92 -14.99
N PHE A 59 -10.29 -16.63 -13.75
CA PHE A 59 -9.99 -15.28 -13.28
C PHE A 59 -8.63 -14.77 -13.79
N LEU A 60 -7.75 -15.66 -14.23
CA LEU A 60 -6.43 -15.32 -14.80
C LEU A 60 -6.47 -14.84 -16.27
N LYS A 61 -7.66 -14.79 -16.87
CA LYS A 61 -7.90 -14.29 -18.23
C LYS A 61 -8.70 -12.99 -18.14
N ILE A 62 -8.23 -11.95 -18.83
CA ILE A 62 -8.94 -10.68 -19.02
C ILE A 62 -9.55 -10.73 -20.41
N LYS A 63 -10.86 -10.52 -20.52
CA LYS A 63 -11.49 -10.27 -21.82
C LYS A 63 -10.98 -8.92 -22.32
N GLU A 64 -10.27 -8.93 -23.44
CA GLU A 64 -9.86 -7.69 -24.10
C GLU A 64 -11.13 -7.00 -24.61
N ILE A 65 -11.62 -6.04 -23.84
CA ILE A 65 -12.57 -5.08 -24.37
C ILE A 65 -11.73 -4.16 -25.24
N ASP A 66 -12.10 -4.10 -26.53
CA ASP A 66 -11.48 -3.19 -27.49
C ASP A 66 -11.30 -1.85 -26.81
N SER A 67 -10.05 -1.43 -26.80
CA SER A 67 -9.49 -0.41 -25.92
C SER A 67 -10.09 0.99 -26.13
N ALA A 68 -11.39 1.22 -26.17
CA ALA A 68 -11.92 2.56 -26.02
C ALA A 68 -11.49 3.05 -24.63
N SER A 69 -10.72 4.14 -24.57
CA SER A 69 -10.42 4.78 -23.30
C SER A 69 -11.77 5.09 -22.64
N ILE A 70 -11.92 4.72 -21.37
CA ILE A 70 -13.11 5.08 -20.58
C ILE A 70 -13.32 6.60 -20.60
N PHE A 71 -12.22 7.33 -20.80
CA PHE A 71 -12.15 8.76 -20.96
C PHE A 71 -12.34 9.15 -22.44
N LEU A 72 -13.42 9.90 -22.72
CA LEU A 72 -13.73 10.43 -24.05
C LEU A 72 -12.67 11.45 -24.52
N ASP A 73 -12.10 12.24 -23.60
CA ASP A 73 -11.00 13.16 -23.86
C ASP A 73 -9.94 13.07 -22.74
N GLU A 74 -8.93 12.21 -22.95
CA GLU A 74 -7.84 11.99 -21.98
C GLU A 74 -7.06 13.29 -21.68
N LYS A 75 -6.90 14.19 -22.67
CA LYS A 75 -6.11 15.40 -22.51
C LYS A 75 -6.85 16.43 -21.68
N TYR A 76 -8.14 16.66 -21.96
CA TYR A 76 -8.97 17.55 -21.17
C TYR A 76 -9.04 17.09 -19.72
N ILE A 77 -9.32 15.79 -19.49
CA ILE A 77 -9.39 15.23 -18.14
C ILE A 77 -8.09 15.39 -17.37
N SER A 78 -6.95 15.12 -18.01
CA SER A 78 -5.65 15.29 -17.35
C SER A 78 -5.33 16.74 -17.04
N LYS A 79 -5.75 17.69 -17.90
CA LYS A 79 -5.62 19.13 -17.65
C LYS A 79 -6.49 19.56 -16.46
N SER A 80 -7.74 19.11 -16.38
CA SER A 80 -8.64 19.40 -15.26
C SER A 80 -8.10 18.85 -13.93
N ILE A 81 -7.56 17.63 -13.95
CA ILE A 81 -6.91 17.03 -12.79
C ILE A 81 -5.69 17.85 -12.38
N PHE A 82 -4.86 18.31 -13.34
CA PHE A 82 -3.71 19.16 -13.03
C PHE A 82 -4.10 20.50 -12.38
N ILE A 83 -5.16 21.16 -12.87
CA ILE A 83 -5.67 22.39 -12.23
C ILE A 83 -6.10 22.11 -10.79
N LEU A 84 -6.82 21.00 -10.57
CA LEU A 84 -7.23 20.59 -9.23
C LEU A 84 -6.04 20.23 -8.34
N SER A 85 -5.00 19.59 -8.89
CA SER A 85 -3.74 19.31 -8.19
C SER A 85 -3.04 20.58 -7.74
N ILE A 86 -3.02 21.63 -8.56
CA ILE A 86 -2.48 22.94 -8.17
C ILE A 86 -3.22 23.47 -6.95
N LEU A 87 -4.55 23.44 -6.95
CA LEU A 87 -5.35 23.90 -5.81
C LEU A 87 -5.03 23.11 -4.54
N PHE A 88 -5.03 21.78 -4.61
CA PHE A 88 -4.68 20.95 -3.46
C PHE A 88 -3.25 21.14 -2.99
N PHE A 89 -2.31 21.33 -3.91
CA PHE A 89 -0.93 21.57 -3.56
C PHE A 89 -0.72 22.94 -2.91
N SER A 90 -1.43 23.98 -3.37
CA SER A 90 -1.39 25.29 -2.72
C SER A 90 -1.92 25.24 -1.29
N ILE A 91 -3.02 24.52 -1.04
CA ILE A 91 -3.57 24.31 0.32
C ILE A 91 -2.56 23.52 1.17
N PHE A 92 -1.95 22.49 0.60
CA PHE A 92 -0.92 21.69 1.25
C PHE A 92 0.32 22.53 1.59
N LEU A 93 0.80 23.37 0.66
CA LEU A 93 1.94 24.25 0.87
C LEU A 93 1.66 25.30 1.94
N PHE A 94 0.43 25.85 1.98
CA PHE A 94 0.02 26.73 3.05
C PHE A 94 0.21 26.06 4.42
N PHE A 95 -0.25 24.82 4.58
CA PHE A 95 -0.03 24.05 5.80
C PHE A 95 1.46 23.82 6.10
N CYS A 96 2.27 23.46 5.10
CA CYS A 96 3.72 23.27 5.30
C CYS A 96 4.41 24.56 5.74
N ILE A 97 4.15 25.68 5.07
CA ILE A 97 4.79 26.97 5.37
C ILE A 97 4.39 27.46 6.77
N SER A 98 3.15 27.21 7.22
CA SER A 98 2.73 27.56 8.58
C SER A 98 3.41 26.73 9.68
N ASN A 99 4.04 25.59 9.35
CA ASN A 99 4.59 24.66 10.33
C ASN A 99 6.10 24.41 10.19
N ILE A 100 6.73 24.86 9.10
CA ILE A 100 8.16 24.72 8.82
C ILE A 100 8.77 26.12 8.87
N GLN A 101 9.56 26.39 9.92
CA GLN A 101 10.20 27.69 10.11
C GLN A 101 11.49 27.79 9.30
N ASN A 102 12.30 26.72 9.27
CA ASN A 102 13.56 26.65 8.54
C ASN A 102 13.68 25.33 7.75
N PHE A 103 14.57 25.29 6.76
CA PHE A 103 14.81 24.09 5.94
C PHE A 103 15.25 22.88 6.78
N ASP A 104 16.03 23.12 7.83
CA ASP A 104 16.48 22.06 8.76
C ASP A 104 15.34 21.44 9.58
N ASP A 105 14.20 22.13 9.69
CA ASP A 105 13.03 21.62 10.41
C ASP A 105 12.14 20.71 9.55
N ILE A 106 12.44 20.52 8.26
CA ILE A 106 11.66 19.63 7.37
C ILE A 106 11.65 18.19 7.90
N THR A 107 12.77 17.70 8.41
CA THR A 107 12.88 16.33 8.97
C THR A 107 12.02 16.18 10.23
N LYS A 108 12.10 17.16 11.15
CA LYS A 108 11.28 17.22 12.37
C LYS A 108 9.80 17.36 12.04
N PHE A 109 9.44 18.18 11.06
CA PHE A 109 8.06 18.33 10.58
C PHE A 109 7.52 17.02 10.03
N SER A 110 8.28 16.35 9.17
CA SER A 110 7.93 15.04 8.61
C SER A 110 7.72 14.00 9.72
N GLU A 111 8.60 13.96 10.72
CA GLU A 111 8.47 13.06 11.87
C GLU A 111 7.22 13.36 12.71
N ARG A 112 7.02 14.62 13.09
CA ARG A 112 5.83 15.08 13.83
C ARG A 112 4.53 14.77 13.08
N TYR A 113 4.53 14.96 11.75
CA TYR A 113 3.38 14.63 10.92
C TYR A 113 3.08 13.13 10.91
N ARG A 114 4.10 12.29 10.75
CA ARG A 114 3.95 10.83 10.80
C ARG A 114 3.44 10.33 12.15
N ASN A 115 3.79 11.03 13.23
CA ASN A 115 3.35 10.72 14.59
C ASN A 115 2.04 11.44 14.97
N ALA A 116 1.26 11.92 13.99
CA ALA A 116 -0.05 12.56 14.17
C ALA A 116 -0.05 13.79 15.11
N TYR A 117 1.08 14.48 15.27
CA TYR A 117 1.20 15.67 16.11
C TYR A 117 0.27 16.81 15.65
N TYR A 118 0.12 16.97 14.33
CA TYR A 118 -0.70 18.03 13.74
C TYR A 118 -2.18 17.60 13.62
N LYS A 119 -2.94 17.75 14.70
CA LYS A 119 -4.39 17.49 14.71
C LYS A 119 -5.10 18.35 13.65
N GLY A 120 -6.03 17.75 12.90
CA GLY A 120 -6.79 18.45 11.84
C GLY A 120 -6.03 18.69 10.53
N SER A 121 -4.74 18.33 10.46
CA SER A 121 -3.93 18.46 9.23
C SER A 121 -4.52 17.75 8.00
N GLY A 122 -5.35 16.73 8.21
CA GLY A 122 -6.03 16.00 7.14
C GLY A 122 -6.84 16.89 6.18
N LEU A 123 -7.41 18.00 6.66
CA LEU A 123 -8.15 18.95 5.80
C LEU A 123 -7.23 19.60 4.75
N TYR A 124 -5.97 19.84 5.11
CA TYR A 124 -4.99 20.48 4.23
C TYR A 124 -4.26 19.48 3.34
N THR A 125 -4.14 18.24 3.79
CA THR A 125 -3.30 17.25 3.12
C THR A 125 -4.08 16.18 2.35
N ALA A 126 -5.37 15.96 2.61
CA ALA A 126 -6.14 14.86 1.99
C ALA A 126 -6.17 14.92 0.47
N GLY A 127 -6.23 16.11 -0.12
CA GLY A 127 -6.20 16.29 -1.58
C GLY A 127 -4.94 15.71 -2.22
N MET A 128 -3.78 15.94 -1.60
CA MET A 128 -2.48 15.44 -2.10
C MET A 128 -2.15 14.02 -1.63
N ILE A 129 -2.58 13.61 -0.43
CA ILE A 129 -2.24 12.29 0.14
C ILE A 129 -3.20 11.17 -0.28
N GLN A 130 -4.45 11.50 -0.59
CA GLN A 130 -5.49 10.50 -0.84
C GLN A 130 -6.08 10.65 -2.24
N PHE A 131 -6.58 11.84 -2.58
CA PHE A 131 -7.27 12.05 -3.85
C PHE A 131 -6.33 11.94 -5.04
N LEU A 132 -5.27 12.74 -5.08
CA LEU A 132 -4.38 12.80 -6.23
C LEU A 132 -3.70 11.44 -6.53
N PRO A 133 -3.16 10.70 -5.55
CA PRO A 133 -2.55 9.39 -5.79
C PRO A 133 -3.52 8.35 -6.33
N PHE A 134 -4.76 8.36 -5.83
CA PHE A 134 -5.79 7.44 -6.29
C PHE A 134 -6.20 7.74 -7.72
N VAL A 135 -6.46 9.01 -8.05
CA VAL A 135 -6.80 9.44 -9.41
C VAL A 135 -5.64 9.18 -10.37
N LEU A 136 -4.39 9.44 -9.98
CA LEU A 136 -3.22 9.12 -10.79
C LEU A 136 -3.09 7.61 -11.03
N SER A 137 -3.32 6.79 -10.01
CA SER A 137 -3.34 5.32 -10.15
C SER A 137 -4.39 4.87 -11.17
N LEU A 138 -5.59 5.48 -11.14
CA LEU A 138 -6.65 5.20 -12.12
C LEU A 138 -6.21 5.59 -13.54
N LEU A 139 -5.65 6.79 -13.73
CA LEU A 139 -5.18 7.26 -15.03
C LEU A 139 -4.03 6.37 -15.56
N ILE A 140 -3.10 5.96 -14.71
CA ILE A 140 -2.00 5.06 -15.08
C ILE A 140 -2.55 3.69 -15.50
N ALA A 141 -3.57 3.18 -14.81
CA ALA A 141 -4.19 1.90 -15.15
C ALA A 141 -5.04 1.94 -16.42
N LYS A 142 -5.74 3.05 -16.69
CA LYS A 142 -6.79 3.12 -17.72
C LYS A 142 -6.48 3.98 -18.95
N CYS A 143 -5.65 5.02 -18.86
CA CYS A 143 -5.35 5.87 -20.01
C CYS A 143 -4.37 5.20 -20.97
N LYS A 144 -4.58 5.35 -22.27
CA LYS A 144 -3.68 4.80 -23.31
C LYS A 144 -2.33 5.49 -23.33
N LYS A 145 -2.32 6.81 -23.17
CA LYS A 145 -1.10 7.62 -23.22
C LYS A 145 -0.99 8.48 -21.96
N MET A 146 0.24 8.61 -21.48
CA MET A 146 0.59 9.50 -20.39
C MET A 146 0.99 10.85 -21.01
N ASN A 147 0.24 11.90 -20.72
CA ASN A 147 0.52 13.26 -21.20
C ASN A 147 1.29 14.07 -20.15
N ILE A 148 1.77 15.26 -20.55
CA ILE A 148 2.60 16.14 -19.71
C ILE A 148 1.94 16.47 -18.37
N TYR A 149 0.62 16.67 -18.34
CA TYR A 149 -0.12 17.03 -17.13
C TYR A 149 -0.05 15.95 -16.05
N ILE A 150 -0.05 14.67 -16.46
CA ILE A 150 0.08 13.55 -15.52
C ILE A 150 1.48 13.56 -14.87
N TYR A 151 2.53 13.87 -15.62
CA TYR A 151 3.90 13.98 -15.08
C TYR A 151 4.04 15.17 -14.13
N LEU A 152 3.42 16.30 -14.45
CA LEU A 152 3.41 17.47 -13.54
C LEU A 152 2.71 17.13 -12.22
N CYS A 153 1.57 16.42 -12.27
CA CYS A 153 0.91 15.93 -11.06
C CYS A 153 1.78 14.97 -10.25
N LEU A 154 2.52 14.07 -10.93
CA LEU A 154 3.47 13.16 -10.27
C LEU A 154 4.59 13.93 -9.56
N LEU A 155 5.15 14.97 -10.19
CA LEU A 155 6.19 15.81 -9.56
C LEU A 155 5.67 16.49 -8.29
N MET A 156 4.47 17.06 -8.33
CA MET A 156 3.84 17.67 -7.16
C MET A 156 3.62 16.64 -6.05
N LEU A 157 3.21 15.42 -6.41
CA LEU A 157 3.00 14.35 -5.45
C LEU A 157 4.31 13.87 -4.80
N MET A 158 5.40 13.83 -5.58
CA MET A 158 6.73 13.51 -5.05
C MET A 158 7.22 14.61 -4.10
N ALA A 159 7.00 15.88 -4.43
CA ALA A 159 7.29 16.98 -3.51
C ALA A 159 6.50 16.85 -2.20
N THR A 160 5.20 16.55 -2.26
CA THR A 160 4.39 16.24 -1.06
C THR A 160 4.94 15.06 -0.28
N SER A 161 5.25 13.95 -0.95
CA SER A 161 5.80 12.76 -0.30
C SER A 161 7.13 13.04 0.41
N LEU A 162 7.95 13.94 -0.13
CA LEU A 162 9.23 14.33 0.47
C LEU A 162 9.02 15.17 1.73
N LEU A 163 8.15 16.18 1.67
CA LEU A 163 7.85 17.07 2.78
C LEU A 163 7.19 16.34 3.97
N LEU A 164 6.32 15.37 3.69
CA LEU A 164 5.62 14.61 4.73
C LEU A 164 6.32 13.32 5.17
N GLY A 165 7.29 12.86 4.38
CA GLY A 165 7.95 11.58 4.57
C GLY A 165 7.11 10.34 4.46
N GLN A 166 5.99 10.43 3.72
CA GLN A 166 5.05 9.34 3.54
C GLN A 166 5.17 8.71 2.16
N ARG A 167 6.05 7.72 2.07
CA ARG A 167 6.32 6.95 0.84
C ARG A 167 5.15 6.11 0.36
N ILE A 168 4.28 5.68 1.29
CA ILE A 168 3.16 4.79 1.00
C ILE A 168 2.17 5.40 0.00
N ILE A 169 2.10 6.73 -0.06
CA ILE A 169 1.27 7.51 -0.98
C ILE A 169 1.58 7.15 -2.44
N LEU A 170 2.84 6.81 -2.74
CA LEU A 170 3.31 6.50 -4.09
C LEU A 170 3.17 5.00 -4.45
N LEU A 171 2.77 4.15 -3.52
CA LEU A 171 2.76 2.69 -3.71
C LEU A 171 1.79 2.26 -4.82
N GLY A 172 0.57 2.81 -4.83
CA GLY A 172 -0.41 2.51 -5.89
C GLY A 172 0.08 2.92 -7.28
N ILE A 173 0.74 4.07 -7.36
CA ILE A 173 1.33 4.60 -8.60
C ILE A 173 2.45 3.70 -9.09
N LEU A 174 3.37 3.30 -8.20
CA LEU A 174 4.44 2.35 -8.50
C LEU A 174 3.88 1.02 -9.02
N PHE A 175 2.89 0.48 -8.32
CA PHE A 175 2.26 -0.80 -8.64
C PHE A 175 1.67 -0.78 -10.06
N PHE A 176 0.80 0.18 -10.37
CA PHE A 176 0.18 0.26 -11.70
C PHE A 176 1.17 0.70 -12.80
N SER A 177 2.19 1.50 -12.47
CA SER A 177 3.26 1.85 -13.41
C SER A 177 4.08 0.63 -13.82
N THR A 178 4.34 -0.29 -12.88
CA THR A 178 5.08 -1.52 -13.16
C THR A 178 4.27 -2.49 -14.02
N ILE A 179 2.97 -2.66 -13.73
CA ILE A 179 2.08 -3.43 -14.61
C ILE A 179 2.06 -2.84 -16.02
N ARG A 180 2.00 -1.51 -16.13
CA ARG A 180 2.03 -0.81 -17.42
C ARG A 180 3.37 -0.99 -18.14
N LEU A 181 4.51 -0.93 -17.45
CA LEU A 181 5.83 -1.18 -18.03
C LEU A 181 5.91 -2.56 -18.68
N MET A 182 5.44 -3.58 -17.97
CA MET A 182 5.53 -4.97 -18.42
C MET A 182 4.59 -5.27 -19.61
N THR A 183 3.50 -4.51 -19.74
CA THR A 183 2.45 -4.78 -20.74
C THR A 183 2.39 -3.78 -21.91
N SER A 184 3.07 -2.63 -21.82
CA SER A 184 3.05 -1.58 -22.84
C SER A 184 4.10 -1.81 -23.94
N LYS A 185 3.74 -1.50 -25.19
CA LYS A 185 4.71 -1.39 -26.30
C LYS A 185 5.68 -0.21 -26.11
N LYS A 186 5.32 0.81 -25.32
CA LYS A 186 6.13 2.00 -25.03
C LYS A 186 6.91 1.87 -23.70
N ARG A 187 7.73 0.81 -23.58
CA ARG A 187 8.46 0.48 -22.34
C ARG A 187 9.37 1.60 -21.83
N LYS A 188 10.01 2.35 -22.74
CA LYS A 188 10.96 3.43 -22.41
C LYS A 188 10.37 4.48 -21.46
N THR A 189 9.14 4.93 -21.72
CA THR A 189 8.50 5.99 -20.92
C THR A 189 8.14 5.50 -19.52
N SER A 190 7.61 4.29 -19.39
CA SER A 190 7.34 3.69 -18.08
C SER A 190 8.62 3.42 -17.29
N LEU A 191 9.73 3.10 -17.98
CA LEU A 191 11.03 2.88 -17.34
C LEU A 191 11.57 4.18 -16.74
N ILE A 192 11.43 5.31 -17.44
CA ILE A 192 11.79 6.63 -16.91
C ILE A 192 11.00 6.93 -15.63
N VAL A 193 9.69 6.69 -15.62
CA VAL A 193 8.85 6.93 -14.42
C VAL A 193 9.28 6.05 -13.25
N ILE A 194 9.47 4.75 -13.48
CA ILE A 194 9.91 3.82 -12.42
C ILE A 194 11.29 4.20 -11.91
N SER A 195 12.24 4.47 -12.82
CA SER A 195 13.60 4.84 -12.44
C SER A 195 13.61 6.14 -11.62
N PHE A 196 12.79 7.13 -12.00
CA PHE A 196 12.66 8.38 -11.25
C PHE A 196 12.05 8.15 -9.85
N LEU A 197 11.01 7.31 -9.74
CA LEU A 197 10.43 6.94 -8.45
C LEU A 197 11.43 6.18 -7.57
N CYS A 198 12.16 5.21 -8.11
CA CYS A 198 13.18 4.45 -7.39
C CYS A 198 14.31 5.36 -6.89
N LEU A 199 14.84 6.24 -7.75
CA LEU A 199 15.85 7.22 -7.37
C LEU A 199 15.35 8.12 -6.24
N PHE A 200 14.09 8.56 -6.30
CA PHE A 200 13.48 9.35 -5.25
C PHE A 200 13.33 8.60 -3.92
N PHE A 201 12.94 7.32 -3.92
CA PHE A 201 12.86 6.54 -2.68
C PHE A 201 14.22 6.35 -2.02
N ILE A 202 15.28 6.17 -2.83
CA ILE A 202 16.65 6.05 -2.36
C ILE A 202 17.12 7.39 -1.80
N SER A 203 17.01 8.48 -2.57
CA SER A 203 17.46 9.81 -2.13
C SER A 203 16.75 10.27 -0.86
N TYR A 204 15.45 10.04 -0.76
CA TYR A 204 14.69 10.35 0.44
C TYR A 204 15.09 9.49 1.64
N LYS A 205 15.53 8.24 1.43
CA LYS A 205 16.06 7.41 2.52
C LYS A 205 17.43 7.88 2.99
N LEU A 206 18.29 8.27 2.08
CA LEU A 206 19.57 8.88 2.41
C LEU A 206 19.36 10.18 3.21
N LEU A 207 18.43 11.04 2.79
CA LEU A 207 18.10 12.28 3.51
C LEU A 207 17.60 12.04 4.94
N LEU A 208 16.78 11.02 5.17
CA LEU A 208 16.36 10.63 6.53
C LEU A 208 17.48 9.99 7.36
N ASN A 209 18.46 9.36 6.71
CA ASN A 209 19.57 8.66 7.36
C ASN A 209 20.85 9.51 7.48
N ASN A 210 20.80 10.82 7.22
CA ASN A 210 21.97 11.71 7.35
C ASN A 210 22.56 11.75 8.79
N GLY A 211 21.87 11.21 9.79
CA GLY A 211 22.42 10.98 11.14
C GLY A 211 23.13 9.62 11.35
N MET A 212 23.25 8.78 10.31
CA MET A 212 23.85 7.44 10.36
C MET A 212 24.94 7.25 9.28
N SER A 213 25.85 8.22 9.15
CA SER A 213 26.89 8.26 8.12
C SER A 213 27.84 7.06 8.10
N ASP A 214 27.89 6.26 9.17
CA ASP A 214 28.82 5.13 9.33
C ASP A 214 28.14 3.74 9.19
N SER A 215 26.89 3.69 8.72
CA SER A 215 26.15 2.42 8.61
C SER A 215 26.59 1.58 7.40
N SER A 216 26.89 0.29 7.63
CA SER A 216 27.29 -0.63 6.55
C SER A 216 26.13 -0.88 5.57
N LEU A 217 26.42 -1.32 4.34
CA LEU A 217 25.38 -1.66 3.35
C LEU A 217 24.43 -2.75 3.89
N LYS A 218 24.94 -3.66 4.73
CA LYS A 218 24.14 -4.65 5.47
C LYS A 218 23.16 -3.94 6.41
N ASP A 219 23.61 -2.99 7.23
CA ASP A 219 22.73 -2.25 8.16
C ASP A 219 21.69 -1.40 7.42
N ILE A 220 22.05 -0.81 6.28
CA ILE A 220 21.12 -0.07 5.43
C ILE A 220 20.04 -1.01 4.87
N LEU A 221 20.41 -2.19 4.35
CA LEU A 221 19.46 -3.20 3.86
C LEU A 221 18.58 -3.74 4.98
N LEU A 222 19.15 -4.01 6.17
CA LEU A 222 18.43 -4.47 7.34
C LEU A 222 17.47 -3.40 7.88
N HIS A 223 17.84 -2.13 7.85
CA HIS A 223 16.94 -1.01 8.19
C HIS A 223 15.91 -0.74 7.07
N ILE A 224 16.14 -1.18 5.83
CA ILE A 224 15.13 -1.20 4.76
C ILE A 224 14.12 -2.31 4.97
N ALA A 225 14.56 -3.50 5.38
CA ALA A 225 13.69 -4.64 5.66
C ALA A 225 12.94 -4.51 7.02
N GLY A 226 13.58 -3.92 8.02
CA GLY A 226 13.19 -3.97 9.43
C GLY A 226 12.06 -3.04 9.89
N ARG A 227 11.14 -2.60 9.02
CA ARG A 227 9.94 -1.87 9.50
C ARG A 227 8.92 -2.80 10.16
N ILE A 228 8.81 -4.03 9.67
CA ILE A 228 7.89 -5.04 10.21
C ILE A 228 8.66 -6.00 11.14
N ARG A 229 9.97 -6.19 10.96
CA ARG A 229 10.79 -7.14 11.74
C ARG A 229 10.06 -8.46 11.96
N TYR A 230 9.72 -9.12 10.86
CA TYR A 230 8.94 -10.36 10.84
C TYR A 230 9.47 -11.40 11.83
N ARG A 231 10.79 -11.52 12.01
CA ARG A 231 11.42 -12.43 12.98
C ARG A 231 10.93 -12.27 14.43
N TYR A 232 10.55 -11.06 14.84
CA TYR A 232 10.09 -10.81 16.21
C TYR A 232 8.57 -10.85 16.34
N ILE A 233 7.85 -10.58 15.26
CA ILE A 233 6.39 -10.50 15.27
C ILE A 233 5.74 -11.84 14.90
N VAL A 234 6.34 -12.61 14.00
CA VAL A 234 5.86 -13.94 13.60
C VAL A 234 6.15 -14.92 14.73
N TYR A 235 5.10 -15.49 15.31
CA TYR A 235 5.21 -16.33 16.50
C TYR A 235 4.11 -17.40 16.50
N ASP A 236 4.49 -18.64 16.18
CA ASP A 236 3.58 -19.81 16.16
C ASP A 236 3.77 -20.68 17.42
N SER A 237 5.02 -20.72 17.92
CA SER A 237 5.50 -21.68 18.92
C SER A 237 4.79 -21.68 20.28
N ASN A 238 4.03 -20.63 20.66
CA ASN A 238 3.12 -20.64 21.82
C ASN A 238 1.74 -19.99 21.55
N PHE A 239 1.38 -19.71 20.29
CA PHE A 239 0.20 -18.90 19.95
C PHE A 239 -0.85 -19.63 19.09
N SER A 240 -0.56 -20.87 18.68
CA SER A 240 -1.58 -21.80 18.17
C SER A 240 -2.57 -22.09 19.29
N TYR A 241 -3.68 -21.33 19.31
CA TYR A 241 -4.82 -21.63 20.18
C TYR A 241 -5.22 -23.09 19.99
N ASP A 242 -5.61 -23.75 21.08
CA ASP A 242 -6.24 -25.06 20.98
C ASP A 242 -7.42 -24.92 20.01
N LEU A 243 -7.47 -25.75 18.98
CA LEU A 243 -8.50 -25.68 17.94
C LEU A 243 -9.90 -25.92 18.54
N SER A 244 -10.04 -26.36 19.79
CA SER A 244 -11.31 -26.34 20.53
C SER A 244 -11.84 -24.92 20.79
N ASP A 245 -10.96 -23.93 20.88
CA ASP A 245 -11.27 -22.50 21.03
C ASP A 245 -11.57 -21.83 19.67
N PHE A 246 -11.78 -22.59 18.58
CA PHE A 246 -12.18 -22.04 17.27
C PHE A 246 -13.51 -21.28 17.32
N PHE A 247 -14.37 -21.59 18.31
CA PHE A 247 -15.56 -20.80 18.62
C PHE A 247 -15.22 -19.41 19.20
N GLY A 248 -13.97 -19.20 19.60
CA GLY A 248 -13.31 -17.94 19.94
C GLY A 248 -12.96 -17.04 18.76
N PHE A 249 -13.60 -17.21 17.60
CA PHE A 249 -13.78 -16.13 16.59
C PHE A 249 -14.24 -14.80 17.26
N VAL A 250 -14.82 -14.92 18.46
CA VAL A 250 -15.17 -13.88 19.43
C VAL A 250 -13.98 -13.00 19.85
N SER A 251 -12.71 -13.42 19.77
CA SER A 251 -11.60 -12.52 20.15
C SER A 251 -11.37 -11.40 19.12
N TYR A 252 -11.79 -11.61 17.85
CA TYR A 252 -11.92 -10.51 16.88
C TYR A 252 -13.14 -9.62 17.16
N SER A 253 -14.14 -10.15 17.89
CA SER A 253 -15.27 -9.37 18.39
C SER A 253 -14.96 -8.55 19.64
N ILE A 254 -13.70 -8.56 20.12
CA ILE A 254 -13.18 -7.62 21.13
C ILE A 254 -12.67 -6.32 20.48
N MET A 255 -12.52 -6.28 19.15
CA MET A 255 -12.18 -5.07 18.40
C MET A 255 -13.11 -3.86 18.70
N PRO A 256 -14.43 -4.04 18.98
CA PRO A 256 -15.32 -2.98 19.45
C PRO A 256 -15.18 -2.66 20.95
N THR A 257 -14.69 -3.57 21.80
CA THR A 257 -14.62 -3.35 23.26
C THR A 257 -13.35 -2.61 23.71
N LEU A 258 -12.30 -2.55 22.88
CA LEU A 258 -11.03 -1.86 23.19
C LEU A 258 -10.98 -0.37 22.78
N GLY A 259 -12.07 0.21 22.27
CA GLY A 259 -12.23 1.65 22.06
C GLY A 259 -11.42 2.27 20.90
N SER A 260 -10.32 1.65 20.46
CA SER A 260 -9.57 2.07 19.25
C SER A 260 -8.71 0.93 18.66
N LEU A 261 -8.43 0.99 17.35
CA LEU A 261 -7.54 0.04 16.67
C LEU A 261 -6.08 0.14 17.15
N GLU A 262 -5.66 1.28 17.69
CA GLU A 262 -4.34 1.46 18.29
C GLU A 262 -4.21 0.66 19.59
N ALA A 263 -5.23 0.71 20.45
CA ALA A 263 -5.29 -0.09 21.68
C ALA A 263 -5.31 -1.60 21.39
N TRP A 264 -5.97 -2.01 20.29
CA TRP A 264 -5.91 -3.40 19.83
C TRP A 264 -4.50 -3.79 19.38
N LYS A 265 -3.80 -2.94 18.61
CA LYS A 265 -2.41 -3.22 18.19
C LYS A 265 -1.45 -3.31 19.36
N GLU A 266 -1.62 -2.45 20.35
CA GLU A 266 -0.85 -2.49 21.60
C GLU A 266 -1.11 -3.80 22.35
N SER A 267 -2.38 -4.16 22.55
CA SER A 267 -2.74 -5.43 23.19
C SER A 267 -2.21 -6.65 22.43
N PHE A 268 -2.27 -6.64 21.10
CA PHE A 268 -1.73 -7.71 20.25
C PHE A 268 -0.20 -7.76 20.35
N ALA A 269 0.48 -6.62 20.26
CA ALA A 269 1.94 -6.57 20.35
C ALA A 269 2.44 -7.08 21.72
N LEU A 270 1.84 -6.59 22.81
CA LEU A 270 2.20 -6.99 24.19
C LEU A 270 1.93 -8.47 24.50
N SER A 271 1.09 -9.14 23.71
CA SER A 271 0.89 -10.58 23.83
C SER A 271 2.09 -11.39 23.31
N ILE A 272 2.96 -10.80 22.49
CA ILE A 272 4.15 -11.44 21.94
C ILE A 272 5.28 -11.43 22.98
N PRO A 273 5.85 -12.58 23.37
CA PRO A 273 6.89 -12.64 24.40
C PRO A 273 8.14 -11.83 24.04
N ASN A 274 8.62 -11.05 25.01
CA ASN A 274 9.81 -10.21 24.94
C ASN A 274 9.78 -9.21 23.77
N ILE A 275 8.60 -8.77 23.32
CA ILE A 275 8.48 -7.81 22.21
C ILE A 275 9.16 -6.47 22.54
N MET A 276 9.10 -6.03 23.80
CA MET A 276 9.68 -4.76 24.25
C MET A 276 11.21 -4.81 24.26
N ASP A 277 11.79 -5.98 24.54
CA ASP A 277 13.25 -6.17 24.54
C ASP A 277 13.78 -6.32 23.11
N ASN A 278 13.03 -7.01 22.25
CA ASN A 278 13.40 -7.28 20.86
C ASN A 278 13.14 -6.09 19.92
N MET A 279 12.22 -5.21 20.30
CA MET A 279 11.84 -4.02 19.54
C MET A 279 11.70 -2.80 20.49
N PRO A 280 12.80 -2.35 21.13
CA PRO A 280 12.78 -1.29 22.15
C PRO A 280 12.38 0.09 21.61
N PHE A 281 12.34 0.24 20.28
CA PHE A 281 11.89 1.46 19.60
C PHE A 281 10.35 1.59 19.53
N ILE A 282 9.59 0.57 19.97
CA ILE A 282 8.13 0.62 20.05
C ILE A 282 7.73 1.37 21.33
N SER A 283 7.95 2.68 21.38
CA SER A 283 7.28 3.54 22.36
C SER A 283 5.89 3.98 21.88
N LEU A 284 5.58 3.77 20.60
CA LEU A 284 4.32 4.10 19.94
C LEU A 284 3.84 2.92 19.08
N PHE A 285 2.98 2.06 19.65
CA PHE A 285 2.39 0.90 18.95
C PHE A 285 1.57 1.26 17.70
N SER A 286 1.14 2.54 17.57
CA SER A 286 0.49 3.07 16.38
C SER A 286 1.38 3.05 15.13
N GLY A 287 2.71 3.07 15.30
CA GLY A 287 3.70 3.05 14.20
C GLY A 287 4.04 1.65 13.65
N LEU A 288 3.63 0.58 14.36
CA LEU A 288 3.85 -0.81 13.94
C LEU A 288 2.90 -1.22 12.82
N ALA A 289 3.48 -1.80 11.79
CA ALA A 289 2.75 -2.37 10.66
C ALA A 289 2.48 -3.85 10.93
N PHE A 290 1.21 -4.23 11.05
CA PHE A 290 0.78 -5.63 11.18
C PHE A 290 0.02 -6.04 9.91
N PRO A 291 0.71 -6.61 8.91
CA PRO A 291 0.04 -7.18 7.75
C PRO A 291 -0.95 -8.26 8.18
N TYR A 292 -2.08 -8.36 7.48
CA TYR A 292 -3.09 -9.38 7.78
C TYR A 292 -2.55 -10.82 7.82
N PRO A 293 -1.64 -11.24 6.92
CA PRO A 293 -1.06 -12.58 7.01
C PRO A 293 -0.31 -12.83 8.31
N VAL A 294 0.36 -11.82 8.88
CA VAL A 294 1.09 -11.96 10.15
C VAL A 294 0.12 -12.19 11.31
N ILE A 295 -0.96 -11.41 11.35
CA ILE A 295 -2.00 -11.56 12.38
C ILE A 295 -2.66 -12.93 12.29
N VAL A 296 -3.05 -13.33 11.09
CA VAL A 296 -3.71 -14.62 10.85
C VAL A 296 -2.76 -15.78 11.18
N PHE A 297 -1.49 -15.68 10.82
CA PHE A 297 -0.51 -16.71 11.15
C PHE A 297 -0.30 -16.82 12.66
N ASN A 298 -0.16 -15.72 13.39
CA ASN A 298 0.01 -15.78 14.84
C ASN A 298 -1.23 -16.36 15.54
N ILE A 299 -2.44 -16.15 15.03
CA ILE A 299 -3.66 -16.65 15.68
C ILE A 299 -3.93 -18.13 15.32
N PHE A 300 -3.71 -18.51 14.06
CA PHE A 300 -4.14 -19.79 13.51
C PHE A 300 -3.00 -20.71 13.05
N GLY A 301 -1.75 -20.30 13.29
CA GLY A 301 -0.55 -20.94 12.78
C GLY A 301 -0.59 -21.12 11.26
N PHE A 302 -0.02 -22.24 10.82
CA PHE A 302 -0.02 -22.61 9.41
C PHE A 302 -1.43 -22.70 8.78
N PHE A 303 -2.46 -23.14 9.51
CA PHE A 303 -3.81 -23.33 8.95
C PHE A 303 -4.53 -22.03 8.61
N GLY A 304 -4.05 -20.89 9.12
CA GLY A 304 -4.58 -19.57 8.78
C GLY A 304 -4.54 -19.25 7.27
N PHE A 305 -3.81 -20.02 6.45
CA PHE A 305 -3.73 -19.82 5.00
C PHE A 305 -5.13 -19.79 4.36
N ILE A 306 -6.09 -20.49 4.97
CA ILE A 306 -7.50 -20.55 4.57
C ILE A 306 -8.18 -19.18 4.61
N LEU A 307 -7.75 -18.29 5.51
CA LEU A 307 -8.27 -16.94 5.66
C LEU A 307 -7.53 -15.92 4.76
N VAL A 308 -6.29 -16.19 4.40
CA VAL A 308 -5.46 -15.30 3.56
C VAL A 308 -5.75 -15.49 2.07
N PHE A 309 -5.90 -16.73 1.58
CA PHE A 309 -6.11 -16.97 0.15
C PHE A 309 -7.37 -16.28 -0.43
N PRO A 310 -8.51 -16.15 0.28
CA PRO A 310 -9.67 -15.42 -0.22
C PRO A 310 -9.36 -13.95 -0.52
N VAL A 311 -8.53 -13.30 0.30
CA VAL A 311 -8.09 -11.91 0.07
C VAL A 311 -7.25 -11.80 -1.21
N ILE A 312 -6.40 -12.80 -1.48
CA ILE A 312 -5.63 -12.89 -2.73
C ILE A 312 -6.57 -13.10 -3.93
N ILE A 313 -7.61 -13.92 -3.80
CA ILE A 313 -8.63 -14.10 -4.85
C ILE A 313 -9.37 -12.78 -5.13
N ILE A 314 -9.78 -12.05 -4.08
CA ILE A 314 -10.42 -10.74 -4.21
C ILE A 314 -9.48 -9.76 -4.94
N PHE A 315 -8.20 -9.74 -4.58
CA PHE A 315 -7.19 -8.93 -5.27
C PHE A 315 -7.12 -9.24 -6.77
N ILE A 316 -7.01 -10.51 -7.16
CA ILE A 316 -6.94 -10.92 -8.57
C ILE A 316 -8.24 -10.60 -9.31
N LEU A 317 -9.39 -10.88 -8.69
CA LEU A 317 -10.71 -10.65 -9.26
C LEU A 317 -10.95 -9.15 -9.49
N SER A 318 -10.65 -8.32 -8.49
CA SER A 318 -10.75 -6.86 -8.58
C SER A 318 -9.80 -6.30 -9.62
N LEU A 319 -8.57 -6.80 -9.74
CA LEU A 319 -7.66 -6.39 -10.80
C LEU A 319 -8.19 -6.75 -12.20
N LYS A 320 -8.72 -7.97 -12.37
CA LYS A 320 -9.38 -8.40 -13.62
C LYS A 320 -10.52 -7.45 -13.96
N LYS A 321 -11.43 -7.25 -13.02
CA LYS A 321 -12.63 -6.41 -13.21
C LYS A 321 -12.28 -4.94 -13.39
N LEU A 322 -11.22 -4.45 -12.75
CA LEU A 322 -10.66 -3.14 -13.02
C LEU A 322 -10.37 -3.03 -14.51
N TYR A 323 -9.60 -3.93 -15.11
CA TYR A 323 -9.25 -3.83 -16.53
C TYR A 323 -10.41 -4.09 -17.49
N GLU A 324 -11.34 -4.99 -17.15
CA GLU A 324 -12.56 -5.26 -17.93
C GLU A 324 -13.64 -4.19 -17.78
N SER A 325 -13.54 -3.29 -16.81
CA SER A 325 -14.57 -2.27 -16.62
C SER A 325 -14.52 -1.19 -17.71
N THR A 326 -15.68 -0.82 -18.26
CA THR A 326 -15.89 0.32 -19.16
C THR A 326 -16.43 1.56 -18.44
N SER A 327 -16.86 1.43 -17.19
CA SER A 327 -17.41 2.52 -16.39
C SER A 327 -16.34 3.10 -15.46
N ILE A 328 -16.33 4.43 -15.30
CA ILE A 328 -15.46 5.11 -14.31
C ILE A 328 -15.83 4.66 -12.90
N LEU A 329 -17.12 4.54 -12.60
CA LEU A 329 -17.63 4.10 -11.30
C LEU A 329 -17.11 2.71 -10.96
N SER A 330 -17.34 1.73 -11.82
CA SER A 330 -16.87 0.38 -11.57
C SER A 330 -15.33 0.31 -11.52
N SER A 331 -14.64 1.10 -12.36
CA SER A 331 -13.17 1.15 -12.33
C SER A 331 -12.62 1.73 -11.02
N THR A 332 -13.24 2.77 -10.46
CA THR A 332 -12.81 3.33 -9.17
C THR A 332 -13.01 2.34 -8.03
N TRP A 333 -14.16 1.65 -7.99
CA TRP A 333 -14.41 0.59 -7.01
C TRP A 333 -13.41 -0.56 -7.09
N TYR A 334 -13.14 -1.07 -8.30
CA TYR A 334 -12.19 -2.15 -8.47
C TYR A 334 -10.74 -1.72 -8.23
N LEU A 335 -10.38 -0.47 -8.56
CA LEU A 335 -9.08 0.10 -8.21
C LEU A 335 -8.89 0.13 -6.70
N TYR A 336 -9.89 0.64 -5.98
CA TYR A 336 -9.88 0.67 -4.52
C TYR A 336 -9.75 -0.73 -3.94
N SER A 337 -10.60 -1.67 -4.35
CA SER A 337 -10.54 -3.05 -3.85
C SER A 337 -9.19 -3.72 -4.13
N THR A 338 -8.57 -3.44 -5.28
CA THR A 338 -7.23 -3.92 -5.61
C THR A 338 -6.17 -3.33 -4.67
N GLN A 339 -6.16 -2.01 -4.48
CA GLN A 339 -5.21 -1.34 -3.60
C GLN A 339 -5.39 -1.74 -2.14
N PHE A 340 -6.63 -1.81 -1.66
CA PHE A 340 -6.99 -2.22 -0.31
C PHE A 340 -6.51 -3.64 0.00
N SER A 341 -6.83 -4.59 -0.88
CA SER A 341 -6.40 -5.99 -0.72
C SER A 341 -4.87 -6.11 -0.76
N PHE A 342 -4.21 -5.37 -1.67
CA PHE A 342 -2.76 -5.33 -1.73
C PHE A 342 -2.14 -4.76 -0.45
N SER A 343 -2.60 -3.61 0.03
CA SER A 343 -2.09 -2.96 1.24
C SER A 343 -2.30 -3.79 2.51
N ILE A 344 -3.45 -4.48 2.65
CA ILE A 344 -3.70 -5.33 3.82
C ILE A 344 -2.80 -6.58 3.83
N LEU A 345 -2.49 -7.11 2.64
CA LEU A 345 -1.62 -8.27 2.50
C LEU A 345 -0.15 -7.95 2.84
N ILE A 346 0.34 -6.74 2.55
CA ILE A 346 1.78 -6.43 2.65
C ILE A 346 2.16 -5.36 3.68
N GLU A 347 1.21 -4.51 4.09
CA GLU A 347 1.49 -3.35 4.93
C GLU A 347 0.82 -3.50 6.30
N ASP A 348 -0.48 -3.23 6.40
CA ASP A 348 -1.11 -3.04 7.70
C ASP A 348 -2.62 -3.28 7.65
N ILE A 349 -3.13 -3.93 8.68
CA ILE A 349 -4.57 -4.09 8.90
C ILE A 349 -5.28 -2.76 9.20
N TYR A 350 -4.54 -1.71 9.58
CA TYR A 350 -5.08 -0.36 9.76
C TYR A 350 -5.78 0.22 8.52
N GLN A 351 -5.62 -0.38 7.35
CA GLN A 351 -6.39 0.02 6.18
C GLN A 351 -7.91 -0.19 6.36
N PHE A 352 -8.36 -1.10 7.24
CA PHE A 352 -9.80 -1.27 7.55
C PHE A 352 -10.43 0.00 8.14
N SER A 353 -9.72 0.72 9.03
CA SER A 353 -10.25 1.96 9.63
C SER A 353 -10.42 3.09 8.62
N LYS A 354 -9.75 2.99 7.46
CA LYS A 354 -9.82 3.98 6.38
C LYS A 354 -10.93 3.70 5.37
N ILE A 355 -11.69 2.60 5.51
CA ILE A 355 -12.79 2.26 4.59
C ILE A 355 -13.81 3.41 4.45
N PRO A 356 -14.33 4.04 5.53
CA PRO A 356 -15.33 5.10 5.39
C PRO A 356 -14.81 6.30 4.60
N LEU A 357 -13.56 6.71 4.86
CA LEU A 357 -12.92 7.82 4.16
C LEU A 357 -12.71 7.49 2.67
N MET A 358 -12.38 6.24 2.37
CA MET A 358 -12.22 5.77 1.00
C MET A 358 -13.54 5.68 0.24
N LEU A 359 -14.64 5.30 0.89
CA LEU A 359 -15.99 5.37 0.31
C LEU A 359 -16.36 6.80 -0.08
N LEU A 360 -16.09 7.76 0.80
CA LEU A 360 -16.30 9.18 0.53
C LEU A 360 -15.43 9.65 -0.63
N LEU A 361 -14.17 9.22 -0.68
CA LEU A 361 -13.25 9.51 -1.78
C LEU A 361 -13.76 8.96 -3.13
N ILE A 362 -14.22 7.71 -3.16
CA ILE A 362 -14.81 7.10 -4.36
C ILE A 362 -16.02 7.90 -4.82
N LEU A 363 -16.91 8.28 -3.91
CA LEU A 363 -18.08 9.10 -4.23
C LEU A 363 -17.66 10.45 -4.82
N PHE A 364 -16.71 11.15 -4.18
CA PHE A 364 -16.19 12.43 -4.65
C PHE A 364 -15.58 12.34 -6.06
N ILE A 365 -14.74 11.33 -6.31
CA ILE A 365 -14.12 11.11 -7.62
C ILE A 365 -15.18 10.86 -8.69
N ASN A 366 -16.20 10.06 -8.38
CA ASN A 366 -17.26 9.76 -9.34
C ASN A 366 -18.11 10.99 -9.67
N VAL A 367 -18.48 11.80 -8.66
CA VAL A 367 -19.17 13.08 -8.87
C VAL A 367 -18.31 14.01 -9.73
N PHE A 368 -17.01 14.11 -9.44
CA PHE A 368 -16.07 14.91 -10.23
C PHE A 368 -16.03 14.49 -11.70
N PHE A 369 -15.92 13.19 -11.98
CA PHE A 369 -15.91 12.70 -13.36
C PHE A 369 -17.26 12.86 -14.09
N ILE A 370 -18.38 12.72 -13.37
CA ILE A 370 -19.71 13.01 -13.93
C ILE A 370 -19.80 14.48 -14.34
N PHE A 371 -19.34 15.39 -13.49
CA PHE A 371 -19.30 16.82 -13.80
C PHE A 371 -18.44 17.13 -15.02
N LEU A 372 -17.21 16.59 -15.09
CA LEU A 372 -16.34 16.76 -16.26
C LEU A 372 -16.99 16.23 -17.55
N LYS A 373 -17.63 15.06 -17.50
CA LYS A 373 -18.32 14.48 -18.65
C LYS A 373 -19.46 15.38 -19.16
N LYS A 374 -20.15 16.09 -18.27
CA LYS A 374 -21.19 17.06 -18.64
C LYS A 374 -20.61 18.29 -19.35
N GLN A 375 -19.43 18.75 -18.92
CA GLN A 375 -18.74 19.88 -19.55
C GLN A 375 -18.20 19.56 -20.95
N ILE A 376 -17.67 18.35 -21.16
CA ILE A 376 -17.15 17.94 -22.48
C ILE A 376 -18.27 17.81 -23.53
N ARG A 377 -19.52 17.59 -23.11
CA ARG A 377 -20.68 17.42 -23.99
C ARG A 377 -21.38 18.75 -24.35
N ARG A 378 -21.01 19.84 -23.70
CA ARG A 378 -21.47 21.20 -24.01
C ARG A 378 -20.43 21.85 -24.88
#